data_AF-A0A7S5E1D4-F1
#
_entry.id   AF-A0A7S5E1D4-F1
#
_cell.length_a   1.000
_cell.length_b   1.000
_cell.length_c   1.000
_cell.angle_alpha   90.00
_cell.angle_beta   90.00
_cell.angle_gamma   90.00
#
_symmetry.space_group_name_H-M   'P 1'
#
loop_
_entity.id
_entity.type
_entity.pdbx_description
1 polymer ?
#
loop_
_entity_poly.entity_id
_entity_poly.type
_entity_poly.pdbx_seq_one_letter_code
_entity_poly.pdbx_strand_id
1 'polypeptide(L)'
;VAVWHVPNDVQLQNWADTAILRYHTETKFLNQNGGSLFHLFKKYPVRSGAGECKADSGPSIPVVYDTGDKDSTTNLYGATVKDQFEPGFVPFR
;
A
#
# COMPACT_ATOMS: atom_id res chain seq x y z
N VAL A 1 1.69 -9.28 2.32
CA VAL A 1 1.11 -8.61 1.14
C VAL A 1 2.26 -8.05 0.32
N ALA A 2 2.19 -8.12 -1.01
CA ALA A 2 3.17 -7.51 -1.91
C ALA A 2 2.42 -6.72 -2.99
N VAL A 3 2.98 -5.58 -3.40
CA VAL A 3 2.39 -4.67 -4.39
C VAL A 3 3.45 -4.26 -5.40
N TRP A 4 3.12 -4.37 -6.67
CA TRP A 4 3.97 -3.95 -7.78
C TRP A 4 3.24 -2.86 -8.56
N HIS A 5 3.90 -1.73 -8.80
CA HIS A 5 3.44 -0.67 -9.67
C HIS A 5 4.07 -0.90 -11.04
N VAL A 6 3.28 -1.45 -11.96
CA VAL A 6 3.72 -1.81 -13.31
C VAL A 6 3.11 -0.81 -14.31
N PRO A 7 3.88 -0.27 -15.26
CA PRO A 7 3.31 0.54 -16.33
C PRO A 7 2.20 -0.20 -17.09
N ASN A 8 1.20 0.54 -17.56
CA ASN A 8 0.10 -0.04 -18.35
C ASN A 8 0.65 -0.73 -19.61
N ASP A 9 -0.11 -1.73 -20.07
CA ASP A 9 0.14 -2.47 -21.33
C ASP A 9 1.44 -3.28 -21.39
N VAL A 10 2.19 -3.39 -20.28
CA VAL A 10 3.34 -4.28 -20.19
C VAL A 10 2.88 -5.74 -20.14
N GLN A 11 3.51 -6.60 -20.94
CA GLN A 11 3.27 -8.04 -20.93
C GLN A 11 3.73 -8.67 -19.61
N LEU A 12 2.98 -9.66 -19.11
CA LEU A 12 3.20 -10.30 -17.80
C LEU A 12 4.66 -10.72 -17.56
N GLN A 13 5.31 -11.30 -18.57
CA GLN A 13 6.70 -11.77 -18.48
C GLN A 13 7.73 -10.66 -18.17
N ASN A 14 7.38 -9.39 -18.44
CA ASN A 14 8.26 -8.25 -18.21
C ASN A 14 7.89 -7.47 -16.93
N TRP A 15 6.87 -7.86 -16.17
CA TRP A 15 6.39 -7.09 -15.03
C TRP A 15 7.45 -6.90 -13.93
N ALA A 16 8.22 -7.95 -13.64
CA ALA A 16 9.24 -7.88 -12.59
C ALA A 16 10.34 -6.86 -12.92
N ASP A 17 10.73 -6.76 -14.19
CA ASP A 17 11.82 -5.91 -14.66
C ASP A 17 11.38 -4.47 -14.91
N THR A 18 10.11 -4.27 -15.27
CA THR A 18 9.56 -2.95 -15.65
C THR A 18 8.84 -2.23 -14.50
N ALA A 19 8.60 -2.92 -13.38
CA ALA A 19 7.93 -2.32 -12.25
C ALA A 19 8.72 -1.12 -11.72
N ILE A 20 8.06 0.04 -11.63
CA ILE A 20 8.68 1.27 -11.13
C ILE A 20 8.77 1.28 -9.60
N LEU A 21 7.98 0.43 -8.93
CA LEU A 21 7.99 0.27 -7.49
C LEU A 21 7.52 -1.15 -7.14
N ARG A 22 8.27 -1.83 -6.28
CA ARG A 22 7.88 -3.14 -5.73
C ARG A 22 8.20 -3.17 -4.25
N TYR A 23 7.22 -3.58 -3.45
CA TYR A 23 7.40 -3.71 -2.02
C TYR A 23 6.51 -4.77 -1.42
N HIS A 24 6.90 -5.27 -0.25
CA HIS A 24 6.16 -6.26 0.49
C HIS A 24 6.18 -6.00 2.00
N THR A 25 5.16 -6.51 2.69
CA THR A 25 5.10 -6.51 4.15
C THR A 25 5.74 -7.80 4.67
N GLU A 26 6.63 -7.71 5.63
CA GLU A 26 7.14 -8.90 6.34
C GLU A 26 6.30 -9.27 7.56
N THR A 27 5.53 -8.32 8.08
CA THR A 27 4.61 -8.59 9.17
C THR A 27 3.47 -9.47 8.65
N LYS A 28 3.18 -10.57 9.35
CA LYS A 28 2.06 -11.48 9.03
C LYS A 28 0.71 -10.88 9.47
N PHE A 29 0.52 -9.57 9.26
CA PHE A 29 -0.60 -8.79 9.80
C PHE A 29 -1.98 -9.33 9.36
N LEU A 30 -2.05 -9.96 8.19
CA LEU A 30 -3.29 -10.59 7.71
C LEU A 30 -3.79 -11.66 8.67
N ASN A 31 -2.92 -12.40 9.37
CA ASN A 31 -3.35 -13.44 10.31
C ASN A 31 -4.24 -12.88 11.43
N GLN A 32 -3.97 -11.67 11.88
CA GLN A 32 -4.76 -10.96 12.89
C GLN A 32 -6.02 -10.31 12.33
N ASN A 33 -6.20 -10.35 11.00
CA ASN A 33 -7.30 -9.72 10.27
C ASN A 33 -8.06 -10.74 9.39
N GLY A 34 -8.04 -12.03 9.75
CA GLY A 34 -8.80 -13.08 9.07
C GLY A 34 -8.11 -13.70 7.84
N GLY A 35 -6.81 -13.46 7.67
CA GLY A 35 -5.96 -14.13 6.68
C GLY A 35 -5.99 -13.55 5.27
N SER A 36 -6.85 -12.57 4.98
CA SER A 36 -6.94 -11.96 3.65
C SER A 36 -7.44 -10.52 3.68
N LEU A 37 -7.27 -9.78 2.58
CA LEU A 37 -7.81 -8.42 2.43
C LEU A 37 -9.33 -8.39 2.48
N PHE A 38 -10.01 -9.46 2.02
CA PHE A 38 -11.45 -9.58 2.13
C PHE A 38 -11.93 -9.51 3.58
N HIS A 39 -11.28 -10.25 4.49
CA HIS A 39 -11.61 -10.21 5.90
C HIS A 39 -11.18 -8.90 6.56
N LEU A 40 -10.05 -8.32 6.13
CA LEU A 40 -9.63 -7.00 6.57
C LEU A 40 -10.71 -5.95 6.27
N PHE A 41 -11.25 -5.89 5.05
CA PHE A 41 -12.28 -4.92 4.69
C PHE A 41 -13.66 -5.23 5.27
N LYS A 42 -13.93 -6.46 5.73
CA LYS A 42 -15.09 -6.72 6.59
C LYS A 42 -14.93 -6.09 7.97
N LYS A 43 -13.71 -6.10 8.53
CA LYS A 43 -13.38 -5.47 9.81
C LYS A 43 -13.27 -3.94 9.70
N TYR A 44 -12.76 -3.43 8.58
CA TYR A 44 -12.61 -2.00 8.26
C TYR A 44 -13.38 -1.67 6.96
N PRO A 45 -14.69 -1.39 7.03
CA PRO A 45 -15.51 -1.21 5.83
C PRO A 45 -15.13 0.02 5.01
N VAL A 46 -14.94 -0.18 3.70
CA VAL A 46 -14.73 0.91 2.73
C VAL A 46 -16.10 1.43 2.28
N ARG A 47 -16.64 2.43 2.99
CA ARG A 47 -17.93 3.07 2.68
C ARG A 47 -17.94 4.53 3.11
N SER A 48 -18.69 5.36 2.40
CA SER A 48 -18.85 6.78 2.73
C SER A 48 -19.54 6.97 4.10
N GLY A 49 -19.10 7.96 4.88
CA GLY A 49 -19.69 8.29 6.19
C GLY A 49 -19.44 7.26 7.30
N ALA A 50 -18.45 6.36 7.14
CA ALA A 50 -18.16 5.31 8.12
C ALA A 50 -17.05 5.64 9.11
N GLY A 51 -16.68 6.91 9.23
CA GLY A 51 -15.69 7.35 10.18
C GLY A 51 -15.23 8.78 9.91
N GLU A 52 -14.36 9.25 10.79
CA GLU A 52 -13.70 10.54 10.72
C GLU A 52 -12.23 10.38 10.28
N CYS A 53 -11.69 11.44 9.69
CA CYS A 53 -10.30 11.48 9.24
C CYS A 53 -9.35 11.20 10.41
N LYS A 54 -8.37 10.30 10.19
CA LYS A 54 -7.37 9.81 11.17
C LYS A 54 -7.91 8.97 12.32
N ALA A 55 -9.07 9.30 12.89
CA ALA A 55 -9.63 8.59 14.04
C ALA A 55 -10.05 7.15 13.69
N ASP A 56 -10.59 6.95 12.50
CA ASP A 56 -11.17 5.68 12.06
C ASP A 56 -10.37 4.98 10.96
N SER A 57 -9.15 5.45 10.70
CA SER A 57 -8.22 4.82 9.76
C SER A 57 -7.92 3.38 10.18
N GLY A 58 -7.79 2.49 9.21
CA GLY A 58 -7.34 1.13 9.49
C GLY A 58 -5.82 1.04 9.72
N PRO A 59 -5.27 -0.18 9.75
CA PRO A 59 -3.87 -0.39 10.05
C PRO A 59 -2.96 0.14 8.93
N SER A 60 -1.81 0.71 9.34
CA SER A 60 -0.70 1.04 8.43
C SER A 60 0.46 0.10 8.67
N ILE A 61 0.88 -0.62 7.63
CA ILE A 61 1.84 -1.71 7.76
C ILE A 61 3.17 -1.33 7.10
N PRO A 62 4.32 -1.44 7.78
CA PRO A 62 5.62 -1.14 7.17
C PRO A 62 5.92 -2.11 6.02
N VAL A 63 6.62 -1.59 5.01
CA VAL A 63 7.03 -2.37 3.84
C VAL A 63 8.54 -2.37 3.66
N VAL A 64 9.04 -3.44 3.06
CA VAL A 64 10.39 -3.57 2.52
C VAL A 64 10.31 -3.40 1.01
N TYR A 65 11.20 -2.60 0.43
CA TYR A 65 11.24 -2.38 -1.01
C TYR A 65 12.13 -3.42 -1.69
N ASP A 66 11.57 -4.06 -2.72
CA ASP A 66 12.29 -4.92 -3.66
C ASP A 66 12.79 -4.11 -4.88
N THR A 67 12.12 -3.00 -5.19
CA THR A 67 12.48 -2.05 -6.26
C THR A 67 11.97 -0.67 -5.88
N GLY A 68 12.82 0.35 -6.00
CA GLY A 68 12.58 1.68 -5.46
C GLY A 68 12.85 1.76 -3.95
N ASP A 69 12.35 2.82 -3.33
CA ASP A 69 12.60 3.20 -1.94
C ASP A 69 11.59 4.26 -1.46
N LYS A 70 11.83 4.83 -0.27
CA LYS A 70 10.99 5.88 0.30
C LYS A 70 10.98 7.16 -0.53
N ASP A 71 12.12 7.54 -1.12
CA ASP A 71 12.27 8.80 -1.85
C ASP A 71 11.60 8.73 -3.22
N SER A 72 11.84 7.65 -3.96
CA SER A 72 11.14 7.35 -5.22
C SER A 72 9.63 7.26 -5.00
N THR A 73 9.16 6.57 -3.95
CA THR A 73 7.73 6.55 -3.59
C THR A 73 7.20 7.95 -3.39
N THR A 74 7.89 8.79 -2.61
CA THR A 74 7.47 10.18 -2.36
C THR A 74 7.38 10.98 -3.65
N ASN A 75 8.32 10.76 -4.58
CA ASN A 75 8.37 11.46 -5.85
C ASN A 75 7.32 11.01 -6.88
N LEU A 76 6.63 9.88 -6.66
CA LEU A 76 5.49 9.44 -7.48
C LEU A 76 4.19 10.19 -7.14
N TYR A 77 4.10 10.87 -6.00
CA TYR A 77 2.91 11.60 -5.58
C TYR A 77 3.04 13.12 -5.80
N GLY A 78 1.89 13.80 -5.82
CA GLY A 78 1.82 15.24 -6.05
C GLY A 78 2.60 16.06 -5.01
N ALA A 79 3.23 17.16 -5.44
CA ALA A 79 4.10 17.96 -4.59
C ALA A 79 3.43 18.45 -3.30
N THR A 80 2.14 18.79 -3.34
CA THR A 80 1.38 19.32 -2.20
C THR A 80 1.08 18.30 -1.10
N VAL A 81 1.15 16.99 -1.41
CA VAL A 81 0.84 15.92 -0.45
C VAL A 81 2.08 15.29 0.16
N LYS A 82 3.29 15.60 -0.33
CA LYS A 82 4.55 15.00 0.16
C LYS A 82 4.76 15.20 1.67
N ASP A 83 4.34 16.35 2.20
CA ASP A 83 4.44 16.66 3.63
C ASP A 83 3.26 16.14 4.47
N GLN A 84 2.31 15.41 3.84
CA GLN A 84 1.08 14.92 4.47
C GLN A 84 1.06 13.41 4.66
N PHE A 85 2.09 12.69 4.21
CA PHE A 85 2.23 11.25 4.44
C PHE A 85 3.68 10.84 4.67
N GLU A 86 3.87 9.66 5.26
CA GLU A 86 5.18 9.03 5.41
C GLU A 86 5.30 7.82 4.44
N PRO A 87 6.32 7.78 3.56
CA PRO A 87 6.55 6.64 2.68
C PRO A 87 7.11 5.42 3.44
N GLY A 88 6.98 4.24 2.83
CA GLY A 88 7.46 2.98 3.44
C GLY A 88 6.40 2.23 4.24
N PHE A 89 5.13 2.55 4.01
CA PHE A 89 3.98 1.85 4.58
C PHE A 89 2.92 1.58 3.52
N VAL A 90 2.08 0.57 3.78
CA VAL A 90 0.83 0.33 3.07
C VAL A 90 -0.35 0.49 4.07
N PRO A 91 -1.10 1.60 4.01
CA PRO A 91 -2.27 1.82 4.85
C PRO A 91 -3.51 1.11 4.29
N PHE A 92 -4.42 0.72 5.18
CA PHE A 92 -5.72 0.15 4.83
C PHE A 92 -6.86 0.92 5.51
N ARG A 93 -8.00 1.02 4.78
CA ARG A 93 -9.23 1.77 5.09
C ARG A 93 -9.04 3.27 5.30
#